data_AF-E7G7L6-F1
#
_entry.id   AF-E7G7L6-F1
#
_cell.length_a   1.000
_cell.length_b   1.000
_cell.length_c   1.000
_cell.angle_alpha   90.00
_cell.angle_beta   90.00
_cell.angle_gamma   90.00
#
_symmetry.space_group_name_H-M   'P 1'
#
loop_
_entity.id
_entity.type
_entity.pdbx_description
1 polymer ?
#
loop_
_entity_poly.entity_id
_entity_poly.type
_entity_poly.pdbx_seq_one_letter_code
_entity_poly.pdbx_strand_id
1 'polypeptide(L)'
;MEMLDNYEIYQNLLKLIHEKHDDYKNELNRWLDYIFDTQNSYYLITAKNFRKKWFIPLLCSLSYTTIYKRRTGSYKTSFNNGFIEGMNNKIKLIKRNAYGFRYFYNLRKRIFLHLGYSYSFTYKDTKKVIPIFQ
;
A
#
# COMPACT_ATOMS: atom_id res chain seq x y z
N MET A 1 15.58 23.93 20.34
CA MET A 1 14.93 22.77 20.96
C MET A 1 14.10 22.02 19.93
N GLU A 2 13.11 22.67 19.31
CA GLU A 2 12.19 22.06 18.32
C GLU A 2 12.88 21.39 17.11
N MET A 3 13.99 21.95 16.60
CA MET A 3 14.77 21.33 15.50
C MET A 3 15.51 20.05 15.91
N LEU A 4 15.93 19.95 17.17
CA LEU A 4 16.59 18.75 17.69
C LEU A 4 15.55 17.64 17.88
N ASP A 5 14.37 17.98 18.43
CA ASP A 5 13.28 17.03 18.59
C ASP A 5 12.81 16.49 17.23
N ASN A 6 12.73 17.35 16.20
CA ASN A 6 12.44 16.92 14.83
C ASN A 6 13.45 15.91 14.29
N TYR A 7 14.74 16.18 14.51
CA TYR A 7 15.82 15.30 14.10
C TYR A 7 15.72 13.95 14.82
N GLU A 8 15.51 13.95 16.15
CA GLU A 8 15.37 12.74 16.95
C GLU A 8 14.15 11.91 16.54
N ILE A 9 12.99 12.53 16.30
CA ILE A 9 11.78 11.85 15.80
C ILE A 9 12.08 11.12 14.49
N TYR A 10 12.83 11.76 13.59
CA TYR A 10 13.21 11.18 12.30
C TYR A 10 14.23 10.05 12.46
N GLN A 11 15.28 10.24 13.26
CA GLN A 11 16.29 9.21 13.49
C GLN A 11 15.70 7.99 14.19
N ASN A 12 14.80 8.17 15.16
CA ASN A 12 14.11 7.08 15.83
C ASN A 12 13.27 6.25 14.85
N LEU A 13 12.61 6.88 13.88
CA LEU A 13 11.88 6.17 12.82
C LEU A 13 12.84 5.37 11.92
N LEU A 14 13.94 5.99 11.48
CA LEU A 14 14.92 5.30 10.64
C LEU A 14 15.50 4.08 11.36
N LYS A 15 15.88 4.26 12.63
CA LYS A 15 16.39 3.19 13.47
C LYS A 15 15.40 2.03 13.55
N LEU A 16 14.12 2.33 13.83
CA LEU A 16 13.04 1.35 13.88
C LEU A 16 12.88 0.55 12.58
N ILE A 17 13.02 1.21 11.43
CA ILE A 17 12.84 0.56 10.11
C ILE A 17 14.05 -0.31 9.75
N HIS A 18 15.26 0.12 10.11
CA HIS A 18 16.49 -0.55 9.71
C HIS A 18 16.91 -1.66 10.66
N GLU A 19 16.59 -1.55 11.95
CA GLU A 19 16.92 -2.55 12.94
C GLU A 19 15.88 -3.69 12.95
N LYS A 20 16.36 -4.88 13.32
CA LYS A 20 15.46 -6.02 13.57
C LYS A 20 14.92 -5.90 14.98
N HIS A 21 13.60 -5.91 15.09
CA HIS A 21 12.90 -5.89 16.35
C HIS A 21 12.05 -7.15 16.49
N ASP A 22 12.00 -7.70 17.70
CA ASP A 22 11.14 -8.84 18.00
C ASP A 22 9.65 -8.44 18.01
N ASP A 23 9.35 -7.22 18.47
CA ASP A 23 7.99 -6.67 18.52
C ASP A 23 7.91 -5.26 17.90
N TYR A 24 7.71 -5.22 16.59
CA TYR A 24 7.50 -3.98 15.85
C TYR A 24 6.27 -3.19 16.30
N LYS A 25 5.26 -3.83 16.89
CA LYS A 25 4.05 -3.14 17.36
C LYS A 25 4.38 -2.27 18.57
N ASN A 26 5.14 -2.80 19.52
CA ASN A 26 5.55 -2.06 20.70
C ASN A 26 6.52 -0.93 20.34
N GLU A 27 7.49 -1.17 19.46
CA GLU A 27 8.43 -0.12 19.01
C GLU A 27 7.70 1.01 18.26
N LEU A 28 6.73 0.68 17.40
CA LEU A 28 5.91 1.70 16.72
C LEU A 28 5.06 2.53 17.68
N ASN A 29 4.52 1.91 18.75
CA ASN A 29 3.79 2.66 19.77
C ASN A 29 4.74 3.59 20.54
N ARG A 30 5.90 3.09 20.98
CA ARG A 30 6.91 3.91 21.68
C ARG A 30 7.33 5.13 20.87
N TRP A 31 7.56 4.96 19.58
CA TRP A 31 7.91 6.06 18.68
C TRP A 31 6.77 7.09 18.56
N LEU A 32 5.51 6.64 18.46
CA LEU A 32 4.37 7.55 18.41
C LEU A 32 4.15 8.28 19.74
N ASP A 33 4.30 7.58 20.86
CA ASP A 33 4.17 8.15 22.20
C ASP A 33 5.23 9.25 22.40
N TYR A 34 6.47 9.02 21.96
CA TYR A 34 7.53 10.05 21.96
C TYR A 34 7.16 11.32 21.18
N ILE A 35 6.50 11.20 20.02
CA ILE A 35 6.02 12.36 19.25
C ILE A 35 4.89 13.11 19.97
N PHE A 36 3.99 12.37 20.62
CA PHE A 36 2.88 12.97 21.37
C PHE A 36 3.38 13.68 22.64
N ASP A 37 4.38 13.11 23.32
CA ASP A 37 4.98 13.65 24.55
C ASP A 37 5.83 14.90 24.27
N THR A 38 6.58 14.92 23.16
CA THR A 38 7.34 16.11 22.72
C THR A 38 6.44 17.28 22.29
N GLN A 39 5.13 17.05 22.10
CA GLN A 39 4.14 18.04 21.64
C GLN A 39 4.56 18.82 20.39
N ASN A 40 5.38 18.21 19.53
CA ASN A 40 5.95 18.89 18.38
C ASN A 40 4.86 19.20 17.34
N SER A 41 4.61 20.49 17.10
CA SER A 41 3.53 20.97 16.22
C SER A 41 3.62 20.40 14.80
N TYR A 42 4.85 20.25 14.28
CA TYR A 42 5.10 19.77 12.93
C TYR A 42 4.68 18.29 12.75
N TYR A 43 5.05 17.43 13.70
CA TYR A 43 4.79 15.99 13.61
C TYR A 43 3.44 15.57 14.22
N LEU A 44 2.79 16.39 15.05
CA LEU A 44 1.50 16.06 15.68
C LEU A 44 0.41 15.67 14.68
N ILE A 45 0.23 16.45 13.62
CA ILE A 45 -0.77 16.17 12.57
C ILE A 45 -0.42 14.87 11.83
N THR A 46 0.86 14.70 11.53
CA THR A 46 1.40 13.52 10.85
C THR A 46 1.22 12.27 11.70
N ALA A 47 1.52 12.31 13.01
CA ALA A 47 1.37 11.21 13.95
C ALA A 47 -0.10 10.80 14.11
N LYS A 48 -1.03 11.76 14.21
CA LYS A 48 -2.47 11.47 14.25
C LYS A 48 -2.95 10.77 12.97
N ASN A 49 -2.54 11.25 11.80
CA ASN A 49 -2.86 10.62 10.53
C ASN A 49 -2.23 9.23 10.39
N PHE A 50 -0.98 9.10 10.83
CA PHE A 50 -0.25 7.84 10.82
C PHE A 50 -0.96 6.80 11.69
N ARG A 51 -1.32 7.14 12.93
CA ARG A 51 -2.04 6.25 13.87
C ARG A 51 -3.33 5.73 13.27
N LYS A 52 -4.08 6.59 12.56
CA LYS A 52 -5.40 6.25 12.00
C LYS A 52 -5.32 5.44 10.71
N LYS A 53 -4.38 5.75 9.80
CA LYS A 53 -4.38 5.21 8.44
C LYS A 53 -3.21 4.27 8.13
N TRP A 54 -2.05 4.51 8.72
CA TRP A 54 -0.79 3.89 8.31
C TRP A 54 -0.19 2.94 9.35
N PHE A 55 -0.67 2.96 10.59
CA PHE A 55 -0.17 2.10 11.65
C PHE A 55 -0.24 0.60 11.29
N ILE A 56 -1.43 0.11 10.92
CA ILE A 56 -1.61 -1.29 10.54
C ILE A 56 -0.84 -1.64 9.26
N PRO A 57 -0.94 -0.88 8.15
CA PRO A 57 -0.14 -1.15 6.96
C PRO A 57 1.37 -1.23 7.21
N LEU A 58 1.94 -0.31 8.00
CA LEU A 58 3.36 -0.31 8.28
C LEU A 58 3.74 -1.48 9.20
N LEU A 59 2.95 -1.74 10.25
CA LEU A 59 3.16 -2.89 11.12
C LEU A 59 3.15 -4.19 10.32
N CYS A 60 2.21 -4.33 9.38
CA CYS A 60 2.14 -5.46 8.47
C CYS A 60 3.41 -5.56 7.60
N SER A 61 3.85 -4.43 7.04
CA SER A 61 5.05 -4.38 6.19
C SER A 61 6.32 -4.79 6.92
N LEU A 62 6.45 -4.40 8.19
CA LEU A 62 7.61 -4.69 9.04
C LEU A 62 7.56 -6.11 9.62
N SER A 63 6.39 -6.56 10.06
CA SER A 63 6.24 -7.83 10.78
C SER A 63 6.02 -9.04 9.86
N TYR A 64 5.25 -8.88 8.78
CA TYR A 64 4.91 -10.02 7.94
C TYR A 64 6.04 -10.33 6.96
N THR A 65 6.55 -11.54 7.11
CA THR A 65 7.47 -12.14 6.15
C THR A 65 6.72 -13.15 5.30
N THR A 66 6.76 -12.97 3.99
CA THR A 66 6.30 -13.95 3.01
C THR A 66 7.43 -14.90 2.66
N ILE A 67 7.10 -16.18 2.47
CA ILE A 67 8.02 -17.18 1.93
C ILE A 67 7.60 -17.46 0.50
N TYR A 68 8.48 -17.19 -0.47
CA TYR A 68 8.24 -17.56 -1.86
C TYR A 68 9.08 -18.79 -2.22
N LYS A 69 8.43 -19.80 -2.80
CA LYS A 69 9.07 -21.03 -3.26
C LYS A 69 9.43 -20.88 -4.74
N ARG A 70 10.69 -21.15 -5.08
CA ARG A 70 11.17 -21.34 -6.46
C ARG A 70 11.72 -22.76 -6.60
N ARG A 71 12.00 -23.17 -7.84
CA ARG A 71 12.65 -24.45 -8.15
C ARG A 71 13.97 -24.66 -7.39
N THR A 72 14.71 -23.58 -7.12
CA THR A 72 16.02 -23.61 -6.45
C THR A 72 15.96 -23.51 -4.93
N GLY A 73 14.78 -23.35 -4.33
CA GLY A 73 14.62 -23.22 -2.88
C GLY A 73 13.50 -22.28 -2.45
N SER A 74 13.34 -22.15 -1.13
CA SER A 74 12.39 -21.23 -0.50
C SER A 74 13.12 -20.02 0.04
N TYR A 75 12.60 -18.82 -0.23
CA TYR A 75 13.21 -17.56 0.17
C TYR A 75 12.24 -16.77 1.04
N LYS A 76 12.70 -16.34 2.21
CA LYS A 76 11.92 -15.49 3.11
C LYS A 76 12.18 -14.03 2.74
N THR A 77 11.13 -13.29 2.43
CA THR A 77 11.19 -11.85 2.11
C THR A 77 10.13 -11.11 2.91
N SER A 78 10.45 -9.89 3.33
CA SER A 78 9.42 -8.93 3.73
C SER A 78 8.51 -8.61 2.54
N PHE A 79 7.35 -7.99 2.83
CA PHE A 79 6.49 -7.43 1.79
C PHE A 79 7.31 -6.53 0.86
N ASN A 80 7.45 -6.95 -0.39
CA ASN A 80 8.16 -6.18 -1.41
C ASN A 80 7.15 -5.60 -2.40
N ASN A 81 7.50 -4.44 -2.98
CA ASN A 81 6.67 -3.80 -4.00
C ASN A 81 6.64 -4.58 -5.33
N GLY A 82 7.46 -5.63 -5.49
CA GLY A 82 7.62 -6.35 -6.75
C GLY A 82 6.34 -7.02 -7.24
N PHE A 83 5.51 -7.56 -6.33
CA PHE A 83 4.20 -8.12 -6.73
C PHE A 83 3.26 -7.05 -7.30
N ILE A 84 3.13 -5.93 -6.59
CA ILE A 84 2.28 -4.79 -7.00
C ILE A 84 2.80 -4.18 -8.31
N GLU A 85 4.12 -4.01 -8.42
CA GLU A 85 4.78 -3.50 -9.61
C GLU A 85 4.57 -4.43 -10.82
N GLY A 86 4.67 -5.74 -10.62
CA GLY A 86 4.39 -6.75 -11.64
C GLY A 86 2.95 -6.66 -12.16
N MET A 87 1.97 -6.51 -11.26
CA MET A 87 0.57 -6.27 -11.64
C MET A 87 0.41 -4.98 -12.45
N ASN A 88 1.03 -3.89 -11.98
CA ASN A 88 0.98 -2.58 -12.65
C ASN A 88 1.59 -2.64 -14.06
N ASN A 89 2.71 -3.33 -14.24
CA ASN A 89 3.34 -3.52 -15.54
C ASN A 89 2.46 -4.34 -16.48
N LYS A 90 1.80 -5.39 -15.99
CA LYS A 90 0.84 -6.17 -16.78
C LYS A 90 -0.36 -5.32 -17.22
N ILE A 91 -0.90 -4.49 -16.33
CA ILE A 91 -1.99 -3.55 -16.67
C ILE A 91 -1.53 -2.54 -17.72
N LYS A 92 -0.32 -1.98 -17.60
CA LYS A 92 0.25 -1.08 -18.60
C LYS A 92 0.37 -1.75 -19.97
N LEU A 93 0.84 -3.00 -20.02
CA LEU A 93 0.90 -3.80 -21.27
C LEU A 93 -0.49 -4.01 -21.89
N ILE A 94 -1.49 -4.35 -21.07
CA ILE A 94 -2.88 -4.53 -21.54
C ILE A 94 -3.44 -3.24 -22.12
N LYS A 95 -3.18 -2.11 -21.47
CA LYS A 95 -3.60 -0.79 -21.96
C LYS A 95 -2.90 -0.43 -23.26
N ARG A 96 -1.60 -0.75 -23.41
CA ARG A 96 -0.84 -0.49 -24.64
C ARG A 96 -1.28 -1.36 -25.83
N ASN A 97 -1.63 -2.62 -25.58
CA ASN A 97 -2.09 -3.55 -26.61
C ASN A 97 -3.60 -3.43 -26.89
N ALA A 98 -4.33 -2.66 -26.09
CA ALA A 98 -5.71 -2.32 -26.39
C ALA A 98 -5.69 -0.98 -27.11
N TYR A 99 -6.08 -0.95 -28.38
CA TYR A 99 -6.25 0.26 -29.18
C TYR A 99 -7.41 1.16 -28.70
N GLY A 100 -7.60 1.26 -27.37
CA GLY A 100 -8.71 1.92 -26.69
C GLY A 100 -9.73 0.91 -26.12
N PHE A 101 -10.16 1.13 -24.87
CA PHE A 101 -11.35 0.50 -24.33
C PHE A 101 -12.47 1.54 -24.22
N ARG A 102 -13.58 1.30 -24.92
CA ARG A 102 -14.77 2.17 -24.86
C ARG A 102 -15.46 2.16 -23.48
N TYR A 103 -15.35 1.05 -22.75
CA TYR A 103 -15.95 0.88 -21.43
C TYR A 103 -14.92 0.39 -20.43
N PHE A 104 -14.83 1.06 -19.27
CA PHE A 104 -13.93 0.67 -18.18
C PHE A 104 -14.18 -0.76 -17.70
N TYR A 105 -15.43 -1.21 -17.75
CA TYR A 105 -15.83 -2.57 -17.45
C TYR A 105 -15.07 -3.61 -18.28
N ASN A 106 -14.85 -3.35 -19.58
CA ASN A 106 -14.13 -4.26 -20.47
C ASN A 106 -12.62 -4.27 -20.17
N LEU A 107 -12.04 -3.11 -19.82
CA LEU A 107 -10.66 -3.03 -19.33
C LEU A 107 -10.50 -3.87 -18.05
N ARG A 108 -11.41 -3.71 -17.08
CA ARG A 108 -11.36 -4.42 -15.80
C ARG A 108 -11.48 -5.94 -15.98
N LYS A 109 -12.39 -6.41 -16.86
CA LYS A 109 -12.48 -7.82 -17.26
C LYS A 109 -11.17 -8.36 -17.83
N ARG A 110 -10.56 -7.61 -18.74
CA ARG A 110 -9.31 -8.02 -19.40
C ARG A 110 -8.14 -8.06 -18.41
N ILE A 111 -8.07 -7.11 -17.47
CA ILE A 111 -7.09 -7.12 -16.38
C ILE A 111 -7.21 -8.40 -15.53
N PHE A 112 -8.41 -8.75 -15.05
CA PHE A 112 -8.59 -9.95 -14.24
C PHE A 112 -8.24 -11.24 -14.99
N LEU A 113 -8.65 -11.34 -16.26
CA LEU A 113 -8.31 -12.48 -17.11
C LEU A 113 -6.78 -12.65 -17.27
N HIS A 114 -6.06 -11.58 -17.56
CA HIS A 114 -4.59 -11.64 -17.71
C HIS A 114 -3.84 -11.86 -16.39
N LEU A 115 -4.43 -11.49 -15.26
CA LEU A 115 -3.87 -11.76 -13.94
C LEU A 115 -4.24 -13.16 -13.41
N GLY A 116 -5.08 -13.92 -14.12
CA GLY A 116 -5.45 -15.28 -13.73
C GLY A 116 -6.45 -15.35 -12.57
N TYR A 117 -7.15 -14.24 -12.29
CA TYR A 117 -8.18 -14.21 -11.25
C TYR A 117 -9.53 -14.66 -11.82
N SER A 118 -10.20 -15.57 -11.11
CA SER A 118 -11.61 -15.87 -11.38
C SER A 118 -12.47 -14.66 -11.01
N TYR A 119 -13.44 -14.32 -11.84
CA TYR A 119 -14.36 -13.23 -11.56
C TYR A 119 -15.78 -13.54 -12.07
N SER A 120 -16.77 -13.27 -11.23
CA SER A 120 -18.17 -13.11 -11.63
C SER A 120 -18.52 -11.64 -11.52
N PHE A 121 -18.98 -11.03 -12.60
CA PHE A 121 -19.50 -9.66 -12.55
C PHE A 121 -21.02 -9.71 -12.53
N THR A 122 -21.63 -9.22 -11.46
CA THR A 122 -23.03 -8.82 -11.49
C THR A 122 -23.12 -7.47 -12.20
N TYR A 123 -23.65 -7.46 -13.41
CA TYR A 123 -23.93 -6.22 -14.14
C TYR A 123 -25.14 -5.55 -13.48
N LYS A 124 -24.95 -4.35 -12.90
CA LYS A 124 -26.05 -3.48 -12.51
C LYS A 124 -26.24 -2.48 -13.66
N ASP A 125 -27.33 -2.61 -14.41
CA ASP A 125 -27.76 -1.59 -15.36
C ASP A 125 -28.04 -0.29 -14.60
N THR A 126 -27.13 0.66 -14.63
CA THR A 126 -27.52 2.06 -14.43
C THR A 126 -28.08 2.53 -15.76
N LYS A 127 -29.41 2.63 -15.87
CA LYS A 127 -30.10 3.20 -17.04
C LYS A 127 -29.36 4.49 -17.43
N LYS A 128 -28.70 4.48 -18.60
CA LYS A 128 -28.28 5.73 -19.25
C LYS A 128 -29.57 6.46 -19.58
N VAL A 129 -29.78 7.62 -18.97
CA VAL A 129 -30.78 8.60 -19.41
C VAL A 129 -30.54 8.81 -20.91
N ILE A 130 -31.59 8.54 -21.69
CA ILE A 130 -31.62 8.74 -23.14
C ILE A 130 -31.38 10.24 -23.36
N PRO A 131 -30.36 10.67 -24.14
CA PRO A 131 -30.24 12.08 -24.48
C PRO A 131 -31.41 12.42 -25.40
N ILE A 132 -32.32 13.26 -24.91
CA ILE A 132 -33.36 13.87 -25.71
C ILE A 132 -32.64 14.92 -26.56
N PHE A 133 -32.51 14.66 -27.87
CA PHE A 133 -32.15 15.72 -28.80
C PHE A 133 -33.41 16.57 -28.99
N GLN A 134 -33.35 17.83 -28.55
CA GLN A 134 -34.24 18.89 -29.02
C GLN A 134 -33.88 19.27 -30.46
#